data_AF-A0A1B6EVB3-F1
#
_entry.id   AF-A0A1B6EVB3-F1
#
_cell.length_a   1.000
_cell.length_b   1.000
_cell.length_c   1.000
_cell.angle_alpha   90.00
_cell.angle_beta   90.00
_cell.angle_gamma   90.00
#
_symmetry.space_group_name_H-M   'P 1'
#
loop_
_entity.id
_entity.type
_entity.pdbx_description
1 polymer ?
#
loop_
_entity_poly.entity_id
_entity_poly.type
_entity_poly.pdbx_seq_one_letter_code
_entity_poly.pdbx_strand_id
1 'polypeptide(L)'
;MSPVITPFILFFYLRPKAVDIVDFLRNFTVQVQGVGDVCSFAQMDVHRHGNPTWHAKKSPPPCVSQYHQAEDGKTELSLIHFTLTNPDWQPPTEAETFVSKMRSARKEETVTPA
;
A
#
# COMPACT_ATOMS: atom_id res chain seq x y z
N MET A 1 18.87 10.75 -25.35
CA MET A 1 18.30 11.91 -24.62
C MET A 1 18.42 11.79 -23.10
N SER A 2 18.12 10.64 -22.46
CA SER A 2 18.22 10.49 -21.00
C SER A 2 19.58 10.93 -20.40
N PRO A 3 20.76 10.56 -20.94
CA PRO A 3 22.04 10.97 -20.35
C PRO A 3 22.25 12.49 -20.30
N VAL A 4 21.55 13.24 -21.16
CA VAL A 4 21.61 14.70 -21.19
C VAL A 4 20.57 15.31 -20.25
N ILE A 5 19.35 14.77 -20.19
CA ILE A 5 18.23 15.34 -19.43
C ILE A 5 18.31 15.01 -17.93
N THR A 6 18.71 13.78 -17.59
CA THR A 6 18.79 13.30 -16.22
C THR A 6 19.61 14.21 -15.29
N PRO A 7 20.81 14.71 -15.63
CA PRO A 7 21.55 15.62 -14.74
C PRO A 7 20.80 16.93 -14.44
N PHE A 8 20.03 17.47 -15.39
CA PHE A 8 19.20 18.66 -15.14
C PHE A 8 18.06 18.33 -14.17
N ILE A 9 17.41 17.17 -14.32
CA ILE A 9 16.36 16.73 -13.39
C ILE A 9 16.93 16.53 -11.99
N LEU A 10 18.07 15.84 -11.87
CA LEU A 10 18.72 15.58 -10.58
C LEU A 10 19.11 16.88 -9.87
N PHE A 11 19.68 17.84 -10.61
CA PHE A 11 20.17 19.09 -10.01
C PHE A 11 19.05 20.08 -9.68
N PHE A 12 18.08 20.27 -10.58
CA PHE A 12 17.07 21.33 -10.45
C PHE A 12 15.74 20.86 -9.84
N TYR A 13 15.34 19.61 -10.06
CA TYR A 13 14.03 19.10 -9.61
C TYR A 13 14.13 18.16 -8.41
N LEU A 14 15.14 17.29 -8.37
CA LEU A 14 15.30 16.34 -7.27
C LEU A 14 15.93 16.99 -6.04
N ARG A 15 16.97 17.82 -6.21
CA ARG A 15 17.68 18.46 -5.08
C ARG A 15 16.77 19.24 -4.12
N PRO A 16 15.81 20.08 -4.58
CA PRO A 16 14.91 20.80 -3.67
C PRO A 16 13.99 19.87 -2.87
N LYS A 17 13.78 18.63 -3.34
CA LYS A 17 12.93 17.61 -2.69
C LYS A 17 13.69 16.71 -1.71
N ALA A 18 14.98 16.95 -1.49
CA ALA A 18 15.81 16.11 -0.61
C ALA A 18 15.27 16.01 0.82
N VAL A 19 14.70 17.10 1.37
CA VAL A 19 14.12 17.10 2.72
C VAL A 19 12.90 16.18 2.77
N ASP A 20 11.96 16.34 1.84
CA ASP A 20 10.78 15.47 1.71
C ASP A 20 11.16 13.99 1.56
N ILE A 21 12.21 13.68 0.79
CA ILE A 21 12.70 12.31 0.59
C ILE A 21 13.27 11.73 1.89
N VAL A 22 14.07 12.49 2.62
CA VAL A 22 14.64 12.04 3.89
C VAL A 22 13.53 11.83 4.92
N ASP A 23 12.54 12.72 4.96
CA ASP A 23 11.39 12.57 5.85
C ASP A 23 10.52 11.38 5.46
N PHE A 24 10.38 11.08 4.16
CA PHE A 24 9.74 9.84 3.71
C PHE A 24 10.49 8.62 4.23
N LEU A 25 11.81 8.54 4.02
CA LEU A 25 12.62 7.41 4.48
C LEU A 25 12.56 7.23 5.99
N ARG A 26 12.54 8.31 6.77
CA ARG A 26 12.44 8.23 8.24
C ARG A 26 11.06 7.74 8.70
N ASN A 27 9.99 8.27 8.12
CA ASN A 27 8.63 7.99 8.59
C ASN A 27 8.05 6.68 8.05
N PHE A 28 8.57 6.18 6.92
CA PHE A 28 8.09 4.98 6.24
C PHE A 28 9.11 3.84 6.22
N THR A 29 10.08 3.84 7.14
CA THR A 29 10.93 2.68 7.40
C THR A 29 10.51 2.01 8.71
N VAL A 30 10.43 0.68 8.71
CA VAL A 30 10.04 -0.15 9.85
C VAL A 30 10.92 -1.39 9.91
N GLN A 31 11.30 -1.79 11.13
CA GLN A 31 12.12 -2.98 11.35
C GLN A 31 11.23 -4.22 11.47
N VAL A 32 11.41 -5.17 10.57
CA VAL A 32 10.73 -6.48 10.60
C VAL A 32 11.69 -7.56 11.10
N GLN A 33 11.26 -8.33 12.09
CA GLN A 33 12.06 -9.42 12.66
C GLN A 33 12.46 -10.44 11.58
N GLY A 34 13.76 -10.73 11.48
CA GLY A 34 14.30 -11.67 10.49
C GLY A 34 14.54 -11.10 9.09
N VAL A 35 14.10 -9.87 8.80
CA VAL A 35 14.31 -9.21 7.49
C VAL A 35 15.20 -7.98 7.62
N GLY A 36 14.95 -7.12 8.61
CA GLY A 36 15.62 -5.82 8.74
C GLY A 36 14.70 -4.64 8.48
N ASP A 37 15.29 -3.49 8.16
CA ASP A 37 14.59 -2.25 7.86
C ASP A 37 13.96 -2.34 6.47
N VAL A 38 12.63 -2.23 6.42
CA VAL A 38 11.85 -2.30 5.19
C VAL A 38 10.93 -1.09 5.06
N CYS A 39 10.50 -0.83 3.82
CA CYS A 39 9.47 0.16 3.55
C CYS A 39 8.15 -0.27 4.20
N SER A 40 7.52 0.61 4.97
CA SER A 40 6.28 0.32 5.68
C SER A 40 5.13 -0.04 4.74
N PHE A 41 5.09 0.54 3.53
CA PHE A 41 4.13 0.21 2.48
C PHE A 41 4.30 -1.22 1.95
N ALA A 42 5.51 -1.78 1.98
CA ALA A 42 5.79 -3.12 1.45
C ALA A 42 5.18 -4.24 2.32
N GLN A 43 4.78 -3.93 3.55
CA GLN A 43 4.05 -4.87 4.41
C GLN A 43 2.60 -5.08 3.98
N MET A 44 2.09 -4.29 3.01
CA MET A 44 0.72 -4.39 2.50
C MET A 44 -0.34 -4.22 3.61
N ASP A 45 -0.04 -3.35 4.58
CA ASP A 45 -0.89 -3.06 5.74
C ASP A 45 -2.05 -2.13 5.35
N VAL A 46 -3.22 -2.74 5.17
CA VAL A 46 -4.46 -2.06 4.79
C VAL A 46 -4.98 -1.11 5.88
N HIS A 47 -4.63 -1.32 7.15
CA HIS A 47 -5.04 -0.39 8.20
C HIS A 47 -4.22 0.90 8.15
N ARG A 48 -2.89 0.79 8.00
CA ARG A 48 -1.97 1.93 8.08
C ARG A 48 -1.82 2.67 6.75
N HIS A 49 -1.82 1.94 5.63
CA HIS A 49 -1.53 2.46 4.29
C HIS A 49 -2.68 2.23 3.30
N GLY A 50 -3.84 1.77 3.76
CA GLY A 50 -5.01 1.55 2.91
C GLY A 50 -5.65 2.84 2.43
N ASN A 51 -6.32 2.75 1.29
CA ASN A 51 -7.04 3.83 0.64
C ASN A 51 -8.54 3.73 0.96
N PRO A 52 -9.13 4.67 1.74
CA PRO A 52 -10.54 4.61 2.17
C PRO A 52 -11.55 4.43 1.04
N THR A 53 -11.24 4.88 -0.18
CA THR A 53 -12.13 4.72 -1.35
C THR A 53 -12.25 3.28 -1.84
N TRP A 54 -11.30 2.41 -1.47
CA TRP A 54 -11.25 1.00 -1.83
C TRP A 54 -11.91 0.08 -0.79
N HIS A 55 -12.45 0.65 0.30
CA HIS A 55 -13.17 -0.10 1.32
C HIS A 55 -14.68 -0.09 1.07
N ALA A 56 -15.31 -1.28 1.11
CA ALA A 56 -16.73 -1.48 0.82
C ALA A 56 -17.70 -0.70 1.73
N LYS A 57 -17.27 -0.31 2.93
CA LYS A 57 -18.01 0.61 3.80
C LYS A 57 -17.19 1.87 3.96
N LYS A 58 -17.80 3.03 3.69
CA LYS A 58 -17.30 4.35 4.11
C LYS A 58 -17.32 4.40 5.64
N SER A 59 -16.41 3.70 6.31
CA SER A 59 -16.07 4.05 7.68
C SER A 59 -15.67 5.52 7.65
N PRO A 60 -16.07 6.35 8.64
CA PRO A 60 -15.54 7.70 8.75
C PRO A 60 -14.02 7.58 8.61
N PRO A 61 -13.37 8.42 7.79
CA PRO A 61 -11.96 8.24 7.48
C PRO A 61 -11.26 8.08 8.82
N PRO A 62 -10.57 6.95 9.08
CA PRO A 62 -9.61 6.96 10.17
C PRO A 62 -8.71 8.18 9.88
N CYS A 63 -8.26 8.86 10.93
CA CYS A 63 -7.47 10.08 10.87
C CYS A 63 -6.07 9.90 10.23
N VAL A 64 -5.97 9.03 9.23
CA VAL A 64 -4.79 8.81 8.40
C VAL A 64 -4.73 9.97 7.44
N SER A 65 -3.80 10.89 7.72
CA SER A 65 -3.42 11.94 6.78
C SER A 65 -3.14 11.32 5.42
N GLN A 66 -3.56 11.98 4.33
CA GLN A 66 -3.28 11.57 2.95
C GLN A 66 -1.79 11.21 2.75
N TYR A 67 -0.89 11.85 3.51
CA TYR A 67 0.54 11.55 3.54
C TYR A 67 0.89 10.08 3.81
N HIS A 68 0.10 9.36 4.62
CA HIS A 68 0.35 7.96 4.98
C HIS A 68 -0.35 6.95 4.07
N GLN A 69 -1.21 7.39 3.16
CA GLN A 69 -2.04 6.51 2.34
C GLN A 69 -1.31 6.10 1.06
N ALA A 70 -1.48 4.85 0.63
CA ALA A 70 -1.07 4.45 -0.71
C ALA A 70 -2.09 4.92 -1.75
N GLU A 71 -1.59 5.61 -2.77
CA GLU A 71 -2.41 6.08 -3.88
C GLU A 71 -2.92 4.92 -4.75
N ASP A 72 -4.07 5.12 -5.38
CA ASP A 72 -4.69 4.19 -6.34
C ASP A 72 -4.94 2.76 -5.81
N GLY A 73 -5.12 2.59 -4.50
CA GLY A 73 -5.41 1.28 -3.90
C GLY A 73 -4.25 0.29 -4.00
N LYS A 74 -3.00 0.79 -4.13
CA LYS A 74 -1.81 -0.07 -4.28
C LYS A 74 -1.63 -1.04 -3.12
N THR A 75 -1.99 -0.66 -1.90
CA THR A 75 -1.90 -1.54 -0.72
C THR A 75 -2.85 -2.73 -0.85
N GLU A 76 -4.10 -2.49 -1.22
CA GLU A 76 -5.13 -3.52 -1.36
C GLU A 76 -4.85 -4.45 -2.54
N LEU A 77 -4.48 -3.86 -3.68
CA LEU A 77 -4.15 -4.62 -4.89
C LEU A 77 -2.89 -5.47 -4.69
N SER A 78 -1.85 -4.93 -4.05
CA SER A 78 -0.63 -5.69 -3.77
C SER A 78 -0.90 -6.84 -2.80
N LEU A 79 -1.70 -6.63 -1.75
CA LEU A 79 -2.09 -7.69 -0.82
C LEU A 79 -2.79 -8.85 -1.54
N ILE A 80 -3.75 -8.52 -2.42
CA ILE A 80 -4.49 -9.54 -3.17
C ILE A 80 -3.59 -10.24 -4.17
N HIS A 81 -2.80 -9.50 -4.93
CA HIS A 81 -1.85 -10.07 -5.87
C HIS A 81 -0.90 -11.04 -5.15
N PHE A 82 -0.31 -10.62 -4.04
CA PHE A 82 0.63 -11.43 -3.27
C PHE A 82 -0.01 -12.71 -2.74
N THR A 83 -1.25 -12.62 -2.23
CA THR A 83 -2.03 -13.79 -1.75
C THR A 83 -2.37 -14.77 -2.88
N LEU A 84 -2.64 -14.26 -4.09
CA LEU A 84 -2.94 -15.11 -5.25
C LEU A 84 -1.69 -15.77 -5.82
N THR A 85 -0.55 -15.08 -5.82
CA THR A 85 0.72 -15.62 -6.32
C THR A 85 1.38 -16.60 -5.34
N ASN A 86 1.15 -16.44 -4.03
CA ASN A 86 1.79 -17.25 -2.98
C ASN A 86 0.72 -17.92 -2.10
N PRO A 87 0.15 -19.06 -2.52
CA PRO A 87 -0.95 -19.71 -1.81
C PRO A 87 -0.57 -20.27 -0.43
N ASP A 88 0.70 -20.62 -0.23
CA ASP A 88 1.20 -21.15 1.06
C ASP A 88 1.53 -20.05 2.07
N TRP A 89 1.49 -18.78 1.64
CA TRP A 89 1.74 -17.64 2.52
C TRP A 89 0.54 -17.41 3.45
N GLN A 90 0.82 -17.28 4.75
CA GLN A 90 -0.20 -17.01 5.76
C GLN A 90 -0.28 -15.51 6.03
N PRO A 91 -1.42 -14.85 5.71
CA PRO A 91 -1.58 -13.43 5.96
C PRO A 91 -1.68 -13.14 7.47
N PRO A 92 -1.20 -11.98 7.94
CA PRO A 92 -1.49 -11.48 9.28
C PRO A 92 -3.01 -11.30 9.50
N THR A 93 -3.45 -11.32 10.76
CA THR A 93 -4.88 -11.30 11.14
C THR A 93 -5.69 -10.16 10.48
N GLU A 94 -5.10 -8.97 10.37
CA GLU A 94 -5.74 -7.81 9.75
C GLU A 94 -5.94 -8.00 8.25
N ALA A 95 -4.91 -8.47 7.56
CA ALA A 95 -4.93 -8.78 6.13
C ALA A 95 -5.89 -9.94 5.83
N GLU A 96 -5.91 -10.97 6.66
CA GLU A 96 -6.83 -12.11 6.55
C GLU A 96 -8.30 -11.65 6.63
N THR A 97 -8.59 -10.74 7.56
CA THR A 97 -9.93 -10.14 7.71
C THR A 97 -10.34 -9.36 6.47
N PHE A 98 -9.41 -8.64 5.83
CA PHE A 98 -9.69 -7.92 4.59
C PHE A 98 -9.91 -8.88 3.40
N VAL A 99 -9.02 -9.84 3.21
CA VAL A 99 -9.09 -10.81 2.10
C VAL A 99 -10.35 -11.67 2.21
N SER A 100 -10.73 -12.10 3.41
CA SER A 100 -11.96 -12.88 3.63
C SER A 100 -13.23 -12.09 3.28
N LYS A 101 -13.31 -10.82 3.68
CA LYS A 101 -14.41 -9.90 3.29
C LYS A 101 -14.53 -9.74 1.78
N MET A 102 -13.41 -9.62 1.06
CA MET A 102 -13.45 -9.51 -0.40
C MET A 102 -13.84 -10.84 -1.07
N ARG A 103 -13.41 -11.97 -0.51
CA ARG A 103 -13.85 -13.29 -0.97
C ARG A 103 -15.35 -13.51 -0.76
N SER A 104 -15.93 -13.03 0.35
CA SER A 104 -17.38 -13.12 0.59
C SER A 104 -18.16 -12.16 -0.32
N ALA A 105 -17.71 -10.93 -0.50
CA ALA A 105 -18.35 -9.96 -1.40
C ALA A 105 -18.43 -10.50 -2.85
N ARG A 106 -17.35 -11.10 -3.35
CA ARG A 106 -17.35 -11.76 -4.67
C ARG A 106 -18.40 -12.88 -4.78
N LYS A 107 -18.61 -13.65 -3.70
CA LYS A 107 -19.61 -14.74 -3.70
C LYS A 107 -21.03 -14.18 -3.77
N GLU A 108 -21.31 -13.10 -3.05
CA GLU A 108 -22.63 -12.43 -3.07
C GLU A 108 -22.97 -11.86 -4.46
N GLU A 109 -21.99 -11.27 -5.15
CA GLU A 109 -22.17 -10.79 -6.53
C GLU A 109 -22.44 -11.93 -7.53
N THR A 110 -21.83 -13.10 -7.35
CA THR A 110 -22.06 -14.26 -8.23
C THR A 110 -23.40 -14.98 -7.99
N VAL A 111 -24.07 -14.71 -6.87
CA VAL A 111 -25.34 -15.38 -6.48
C VAL A 111 -26.58 -14.58 -6.86
N THR A 112 -26.42 -13.36 -7.39
CA THR A 112 -27.53 -12.56 -7.93
C THR A 112 -27.57 -12.68 -9.45
N PRO A 113 -28.32 -13.64 -10.03
CA PRO A 113 -28.61 -13.60 -11.45
C PRO A 113 -29.56 -12.43 -11.72
N ALA A 114 -29.30 -11.74 -12.83
CA ALA A 114 -30.18 -10.72 -13.41
C ALA A 114 -31.58 -11.26 -13.71
#